data_AF-A0A7M3S9Y1-F1
#
_entry.id   AF-A0A7M3S9Y1-F1
#
_cell.length_a   1.000
_cell.length_b   1.000
_cell.length_c   1.000
_cell.angle_alpha   90.00
_cell.angle_beta   90.00
_cell.angle_gamma   90.00
#
_symmetry.space_group_name_H-M   'P 1'
#
loop_
_entity.id
_entity.type
_entity.pdbx_description
1 polymer ?
#
loop_
_entity_poly.entity_id
_entity_poly.type
_entity_poly.pdbx_seq_one_letter_code
_entity_poly.pdbx_strand_id
1 'polypeptide(L)'
;MKTTTNLGLRKIELTDSPPDITVQDTNWDTIDKHLFTAAKYQKAGGSGTAITLTEVTLTDGFIKNFIAIANNTGAATTINGVNVYKPGTTSAPNIIANRPYTIWYDATGSCFFLRASAEGDVTASNVLAGKKYSSDTEIGGTGTMANIGPTAAETINLTSEGAEYTISQGYHSGLRKIKAAITNIAAAVIKAGVTVGGIAGTFTADATALASQMLAGVTAYVNGNKITGTIVSKAAATYTPGTTDQTIAAGQYLSGAQTVKGDANLVTGNIKSGVSIFGVAGNVNVVDTSAGDAVANDILSGKKAYVDGALVTGNIPVNPGLISGSAHIASAGVVVGNYSPDGINRIYIRPGLANTRQCIDGDMYITAQAPDLLPQNILSGKNILGIAGAAISGKRFASGQINLSSATLVQCRSFHYNYNTYYMIPITNLGLTFVPKIVMFRNSGSSSVYVGVYFSEGIFTDAGNGIVYQTAFNNDYCRGTGDYYNGYIPAWNNSLFDWFAWE
;
A
#
# COMPACT_ATOMS: atom_id res chain seq x y z
N MET A 1 -12.74 -72.33 -139.40
CA MET A 1 -12.65 -72.70 -137.97
C MET A 1 -12.57 -71.48 -137.05
N LYS A 2 -13.70 -71.03 -136.53
CA LYS A 2 -13.73 -69.99 -135.48
C LYS A 2 -13.38 -70.60 -134.12
N THR A 3 -12.57 -69.93 -133.31
CA THR A 3 -12.23 -70.37 -131.93
C THR A 3 -12.71 -69.37 -130.87
N THR A 4 -12.78 -69.78 -129.60
CA THR A 4 -13.00 -68.86 -128.47
C THR A 4 -11.73 -68.08 -128.16
N THR A 5 -11.86 -66.84 -127.70
CA THR A 5 -10.72 -65.94 -127.43
C THR A 5 -9.81 -66.40 -126.28
N ASN A 6 -10.38 -66.99 -125.22
CA ASN A 6 -9.63 -67.25 -123.98
C ASN A 6 -8.91 -68.60 -123.99
N LEU A 7 -9.61 -69.68 -124.39
CA LEU A 7 -9.08 -71.05 -124.36
C LEU A 7 -8.90 -71.66 -125.77
N GLY A 8 -9.08 -70.88 -126.83
CA GLY A 8 -8.89 -71.36 -128.20
C GLY A 8 -9.86 -72.49 -128.61
N LEU A 9 -10.94 -72.72 -127.86
CA LEU A 9 -11.89 -73.81 -128.09
C LEU A 9 -12.51 -73.70 -129.48
N ARG A 10 -12.52 -74.80 -130.24
CA ARG A 10 -13.10 -74.87 -131.59
C ARG A 10 -14.62 -74.67 -131.50
N LYS A 11 -15.17 -73.69 -132.24
CA LYS A 11 -16.62 -73.52 -132.33
C LYS A 11 -17.19 -74.55 -133.32
N ILE A 12 -18.38 -75.08 -133.03
CA ILE A 12 -19.11 -75.96 -133.94
C ILE A 12 -19.40 -75.19 -135.23
N GLU A 13 -19.00 -75.72 -136.38
CA GLU A 13 -19.32 -75.14 -137.68
C GLU A 13 -20.59 -75.82 -138.21
N LEU A 14 -21.69 -75.05 -138.31
CA LEU A 14 -23.00 -75.56 -138.74
C LEU A 14 -23.09 -75.80 -140.26
N THR A 15 -21.98 -75.65 -140.98
CA THR A 15 -21.87 -75.84 -142.43
C THR A 15 -21.58 -77.27 -142.83
N ASP A 16 -21.16 -78.13 -141.89
CA ASP A 16 -20.96 -79.56 -142.11
C ASP A 16 -22.28 -80.33 -141.89
N SER A 17 -22.58 -81.33 -142.72
CA SER A 17 -23.81 -82.15 -142.64
C SER A 17 -23.47 -83.63 -142.47
N PRO A 18 -23.64 -84.22 -141.26
CA PRO A 18 -24.07 -83.58 -140.01
C PRO A 18 -22.95 -82.70 -139.40
N PRO A 19 -23.29 -81.73 -138.53
CA PRO A 19 -22.28 -80.90 -137.86
C PRO A 19 -21.29 -81.76 -137.09
N ASP A 20 -19.99 -81.52 -137.28
CA ASP A 20 -18.94 -82.26 -136.60
C ASP A 20 -18.96 -81.96 -135.09
N ILE A 21 -19.59 -82.85 -134.32
CA ILE A 21 -19.69 -82.74 -132.86
C ILE A 21 -18.44 -83.28 -132.15
N THR A 22 -17.55 -84.00 -132.85
CA THR A 22 -16.32 -84.56 -132.26
C THR A 22 -15.34 -83.48 -131.81
N VAL A 23 -15.48 -82.26 -132.33
CA VAL A 23 -14.74 -81.07 -131.88
C VAL A 23 -15.03 -80.68 -130.43
N GLN A 24 -16.17 -81.11 -129.89
CA GLN A 24 -16.49 -80.85 -128.49
C GLN A 24 -15.55 -81.64 -127.58
N ASP A 25 -15.31 -82.92 -127.80
CA ASP A 25 -14.48 -83.74 -126.90
C ASP A 25 -13.11 -83.09 -126.64
N THR A 26 -12.45 -82.58 -127.68
CA THR A 26 -11.18 -81.84 -127.55
C THR A 26 -11.32 -80.54 -126.74
N ASN A 27 -12.44 -79.83 -126.86
CA ASN A 27 -12.71 -78.65 -126.05
C ASN A 27 -12.92 -79.01 -124.58
N TRP A 28 -13.65 -80.10 -124.30
CA TRP A 28 -13.89 -80.57 -122.93
C TRP A 28 -12.58 -81.01 -122.26
N ASP A 29 -11.69 -81.71 -122.97
CA ASP A 29 -10.35 -82.05 -122.47
C ASP A 29 -9.50 -80.79 -122.19
N THR A 30 -9.61 -79.77 -123.05
CA THR A 30 -8.90 -78.49 -122.89
C THR A 30 -9.42 -77.72 -121.67
N ILE A 31 -10.74 -77.68 -121.49
CA ILE A 31 -11.40 -77.07 -120.33
C ILE A 31 -11.01 -77.81 -119.05
N ASP A 32 -11.10 -79.14 -119.03
CA ASP A 32 -10.76 -79.96 -117.86
C ASP A 32 -9.31 -79.75 -117.42
N LYS A 33 -8.36 -79.79 -118.38
CA LYS A 33 -6.94 -79.50 -118.11
C LYS A 33 -6.73 -78.09 -117.57
N HIS A 34 -7.42 -77.08 -118.13
CA HIS A 34 -7.28 -75.70 -117.68
C HIS A 34 -7.88 -75.48 -116.28
N LEU A 35 -9.04 -76.06 -115.98
CA LEU A 35 -9.64 -76.02 -114.64
C LEU A 35 -8.76 -76.73 -113.60
N PHE A 36 -8.20 -77.88 -113.94
CA PHE A 36 -7.33 -78.64 -113.03
C PHE A 36 -6.01 -77.93 -112.72
N THR A 37 -5.47 -77.17 -113.68
CA THR A 37 -4.21 -76.42 -113.53
C THR A 37 -4.42 -75.04 -112.88
N ALA A 38 -5.52 -74.35 -113.19
CA ALA A 38 -5.86 -73.04 -112.60
C ALA A 38 -6.12 -73.10 -111.07
N ALA A 39 -6.56 -74.25 -110.55
CA ALA A 39 -6.86 -74.43 -109.13
C ALA A 39 -5.65 -74.79 -108.24
N LYS A 40 -4.42 -74.81 -108.76
CA LYS A 40 -3.20 -75.20 -108.02
C LYS A 40 -2.24 -74.03 -107.80
N TYR A 41 -1.43 -74.13 -106.75
CA TYR A 41 -0.28 -73.25 -106.59
C TYR A 41 0.80 -73.63 -107.60
N GLN A 42 1.22 -72.68 -108.42
CA GLN A 42 2.40 -72.83 -109.26
C GLN A 42 3.66 -72.70 -108.39
N LYS A 43 4.64 -73.61 -108.53
CA LYS A 43 5.99 -73.35 -108.01
C LYS A 43 6.65 -72.26 -108.84
N ALA A 44 7.03 -71.14 -108.22
CA ALA A 44 7.70 -70.04 -108.91
C ALA A 44 9.06 -70.45 -109.49
N GLY A 45 9.52 -69.73 -110.52
CA GLY A 45 10.92 -69.73 -110.96
C GLY A 45 11.63 -68.41 -110.59
N GLY A 46 12.88 -68.26 -111.03
CA GLY A 46 13.65 -67.02 -110.89
C GLY A 46 14.41 -66.89 -109.55
N SER A 47 14.31 -65.73 -108.91
CA SER A 47 14.91 -65.42 -107.60
C SER A 47 13.88 -64.82 -106.64
N GLY A 48 14.28 -64.50 -105.39
CA GLY A 48 13.38 -63.86 -104.42
C GLY A 48 12.90 -62.45 -104.83
N THR A 49 13.68 -61.74 -105.65
CA THR A 49 13.37 -60.38 -106.12
C THR A 49 12.95 -60.32 -107.60
N ALA A 50 13.16 -61.38 -108.37
CA ALA A 50 12.72 -61.50 -109.76
C ALA A 50 12.02 -62.85 -109.97
N ILE A 51 10.74 -62.88 -109.65
CA ILE A 51 9.91 -64.09 -109.69
C ILE A 51 9.42 -64.31 -111.12
N THR A 52 9.47 -65.55 -111.59
CA THR A 52 8.88 -65.93 -112.88
C THR A 52 7.69 -66.88 -112.69
N LEU A 53 6.56 -66.55 -113.33
CA LEU A 53 5.32 -67.33 -113.32
C LEU A 53 4.85 -67.55 -114.76
N THR A 54 4.19 -68.68 -115.02
CA THR A 54 3.64 -68.99 -116.35
C THR A 54 2.17 -68.63 -116.39
N GLU A 55 1.63 -68.39 -117.60
CA GLU A 55 0.21 -68.08 -117.80
C GLU A 55 -0.25 -66.89 -116.94
N VAL A 56 0.53 -65.81 -116.97
CA VAL A 56 0.19 -64.54 -116.33
C VAL A 56 -0.34 -63.62 -117.41
N THR A 57 -1.53 -63.06 -117.18
CA THR A 57 -2.12 -62.05 -118.06
C THR A 57 -2.22 -60.72 -117.33
N LEU A 58 -1.89 -59.63 -118.01
CA LEU A 58 -1.96 -58.27 -117.47
C LEU A 58 -3.35 -57.68 -117.70
N THR A 59 -4.36 -58.38 -117.20
CA THR A 59 -5.76 -57.95 -117.23
C THR A 59 -6.14 -57.55 -115.82
N ASP A 60 -6.81 -56.40 -115.67
CA ASP A 60 -7.22 -55.90 -114.36
C ASP A 60 -7.97 -56.97 -113.56
N GLY A 61 -7.59 -57.15 -112.30
CA GLY A 61 -8.15 -58.19 -111.43
C GLY A 61 -7.65 -59.62 -111.68
N PHE A 62 -6.69 -59.85 -112.58
CA PHE A 62 -6.11 -61.18 -112.80
C PHE A 62 -5.47 -61.72 -111.53
N ILE A 63 -5.83 -62.93 -111.11
CA ILE A 63 -5.31 -63.58 -109.90
C ILE A 63 -4.36 -64.72 -110.27
N LYS A 64 -3.25 -64.85 -109.53
CA LYS A 64 -2.37 -66.04 -109.60
C LYS A 64 -1.97 -66.52 -108.22
N ASN A 65 -2.01 -67.83 -108.04
CA ASN A 65 -1.54 -68.52 -106.84
C ASN A 65 -0.17 -69.14 -107.11
N PHE A 66 0.81 -68.88 -106.26
CA PHE A 66 2.16 -69.46 -106.40
C PHE A 66 2.80 -69.80 -105.06
N ILE A 67 3.81 -70.67 -105.07
CA ILE A 67 4.72 -70.91 -103.95
C ILE A 67 6.05 -70.27 -104.27
N ALA A 68 6.52 -69.36 -103.40
CA ALA A 68 7.80 -68.68 -103.59
C ALA A 68 8.99 -69.64 -103.41
N ILE A 69 10.07 -69.41 -104.15
CA ILE A 69 11.28 -70.25 -104.11
C ILE A 69 12.40 -69.72 -103.21
N ALA A 70 12.39 -68.43 -102.90
CA ALA A 70 13.43 -67.76 -102.14
C ALA A 70 12.84 -66.58 -101.35
N ASN A 71 13.55 -66.16 -100.31
CA ASN A 71 13.21 -64.96 -99.56
C ASN A 71 13.59 -63.72 -100.37
N ASN A 72 12.79 -62.65 -100.29
CA ASN A 72 13.16 -61.34 -100.84
C ASN A 72 13.74 -60.38 -99.79
N THR A 73 13.69 -60.75 -98.50
CA THR A 73 14.17 -59.94 -97.37
C THR A 73 13.65 -58.49 -97.38
N GLY A 74 12.43 -58.27 -97.88
CA GLY A 74 11.81 -56.95 -97.99
C GLY A 74 12.37 -56.06 -99.10
N ALA A 75 13.22 -56.59 -99.99
CA ALA A 75 13.70 -55.87 -101.17
C ALA A 75 12.63 -55.79 -102.26
N ALA A 76 12.76 -54.80 -103.15
CA ALA A 76 11.88 -54.62 -104.31
C ALA A 76 11.80 -55.91 -105.15
N THR A 77 10.57 -56.36 -105.44
CA THR A 77 10.32 -57.62 -106.15
C THR A 77 9.49 -57.38 -107.41
N THR A 78 9.79 -58.13 -108.46
CA THR A 78 9.02 -58.18 -109.70
C THR A 78 8.48 -59.60 -109.97
N ILE A 79 7.35 -59.69 -110.67
CA ILE A 79 6.79 -60.91 -111.25
C ILE A 79 6.73 -60.72 -112.76
N ASN A 80 7.47 -61.52 -113.52
CA ASN A 80 7.59 -61.39 -114.98
C ASN A 80 7.95 -59.95 -115.44
N GLY A 81 8.77 -59.25 -114.66
CA GLY A 81 9.19 -57.87 -114.94
C GLY A 81 8.22 -56.78 -114.45
N VAL A 82 7.07 -57.14 -113.87
CA VAL A 82 6.09 -56.20 -113.31
C VAL A 82 6.29 -56.09 -111.79
N ASN A 83 6.30 -54.87 -111.24
CA ASN A 83 6.52 -54.65 -109.80
C ASN A 83 5.44 -55.30 -108.92
N VAL A 84 5.86 -55.76 -107.74
CA VAL A 84 4.97 -56.33 -106.72
C VAL A 84 5.01 -55.48 -105.46
N TYR A 85 3.83 -55.09 -104.96
CA TYR A 85 3.68 -54.25 -103.78
C TYR A 85 2.72 -54.84 -102.74
N LYS A 86 2.79 -54.31 -101.51
CA LYS A 86 1.70 -54.48 -100.55
C LYS A 86 0.46 -53.72 -101.04
N PRO A 87 -0.76 -54.25 -100.84
CA PRO A 87 -2.01 -53.62 -101.30
C PRO A 87 -2.08 -52.13 -100.95
N GLY A 88 -2.35 -51.29 -101.94
CA GLY A 88 -2.52 -49.84 -101.73
C GLY A 88 -1.23 -49.07 -101.39
N THR A 89 -0.05 -49.68 -101.54
CA THR A 89 1.26 -49.03 -101.29
C THR A 89 2.22 -49.22 -102.47
N THR A 90 3.38 -48.58 -102.41
CA THR A 90 4.54 -48.85 -103.28
C THR A 90 5.68 -49.59 -102.53
N SER A 91 5.39 -50.11 -101.34
CA SER A 91 6.36 -50.82 -100.52
C SER A 91 6.44 -52.27 -100.95
N ALA A 92 7.67 -52.82 -101.01
CA ALA A 92 7.87 -54.22 -101.32
C ALA A 92 7.23 -55.11 -100.24
N PRO A 93 6.52 -56.20 -100.61
CA PRO A 93 6.04 -57.17 -99.64
C PRO A 93 7.20 -58.01 -99.11
N ASN A 94 7.02 -58.69 -97.97
CA ASN A 94 7.95 -59.74 -97.54
C ASN A 94 7.52 -61.09 -98.12
N ILE A 95 8.38 -61.65 -98.97
CA ILE A 95 8.22 -62.97 -99.58
C ILE A 95 9.23 -63.91 -98.95
N ILE A 96 8.75 -65.07 -98.50
CA ILE A 96 9.50 -66.10 -97.79
C ILE A 96 9.39 -67.39 -98.59
N ALA A 97 10.53 -68.07 -98.77
CA ALA A 97 10.65 -69.31 -99.51
C ALA A 97 9.69 -70.39 -98.98
N ASN A 98 9.19 -71.22 -99.88
CA ASN A 98 8.28 -72.34 -99.61
C ASN A 98 6.93 -71.93 -98.97
N ARG A 99 6.51 -70.66 -99.10
CA ARG A 99 5.18 -70.22 -98.68
C ARG A 99 4.26 -69.93 -99.87
N PRO A 100 2.95 -70.25 -99.75
CA PRO A 100 1.96 -69.92 -100.75
C PRO A 100 1.59 -68.43 -100.70
N TYR A 101 1.41 -67.84 -101.87
CA TYR A 101 1.01 -66.45 -102.06
C TYR A 101 -0.04 -66.34 -103.18
N THR A 102 -0.95 -65.39 -103.00
CA THR A 102 -1.91 -65.00 -104.03
C THR A 102 -1.63 -63.56 -104.41
N ILE A 103 -1.49 -63.30 -105.71
CA ILE A 103 -1.38 -61.95 -106.25
C ILE A 103 -2.63 -61.60 -107.04
N TRP A 104 -2.87 -60.30 -107.20
CA TRP A 104 -3.78 -59.78 -108.21
C TRP A 104 -3.13 -58.63 -108.99
N TYR A 105 -3.43 -58.53 -110.28
CA TYR A 105 -2.95 -57.44 -111.14
C TYR A 105 -3.87 -56.22 -111.04
N ASP A 106 -3.28 -55.05 -110.86
CA ASP A 106 -3.96 -53.75 -110.98
C ASP A 106 -3.47 -53.04 -112.25
N ALA A 107 -4.38 -52.84 -113.20
CA ALA A 107 -4.06 -52.17 -114.45
C ALA A 107 -3.75 -50.67 -114.26
N THR A 108 -4.32 -50.04 -113.21
CA THR A 108 -4.14 -48.60 -112.96
C THR A 108 -2.71 -48.31 -112.49
N GLY A 109 -2.22 -49.07 -111.51
CA GLY A 109 -0.87 -48.97 -110.99
C GLY A 109 0.20 -49.70 -111.82
N SER A 110 -0.21 -50.45 -112.85
CA SER A 110 0.67 -51.32 -113.65
C SER A 110 1.55 -52.24 -112.78
N CYS A 111 0.94 -52.84 -111.76
CA CYS A 111 1.65 -53.62 -110.75
C CYS A 111 0.82 -54.81 -110.24
N PHE A 112 1.49 -55.73 -109.52
CA PHE A 112 0.83 -56.78 -108.77
C PHE A 112 0.76 -56.41 -107.29
N PHE A 113 -0.35 -56.77 -106.65
CA PHE A 113 -0.52 -56.68 -105.20
C PHE A 113 -0.64 -58.08 -104.59
N LEU A 114 -0.08 -58.27 -103.40
CA LEU A 114 -0.16 -59.52 -102.65
C LEU A 114 -1.41 -59.53 -101.74
N ARG A 115 -2.30 -60.52 -101.89
CA ARG A 115 -3.70 -60.50 -101.39
C ARG A 115 -3.88 -60.39 -99.86
N ALA A 116 -2.84 -60.61 -99.07
CA ALA A 116 -2.65 -60.13 -97.69
C ALA A 116 -1.40 -60.84 -97.13
N SER A 117 -0.29 -60.12 -96.99
CA SER A 117 0.72 -60.52 -96.00
C SER A 117 0.23 -60.03 -94.64
N ALA A 118 0.51 -60.74 -93.56
CA ALA A 118 0.31 -60.15 -92.22
C ALA A 118 0.99 -58.77 -92.17
N GLU A 119 0.29 -57.77 -91.64
CA GLU A 119 0.72 -56.34 -91.57
C GLU A 119 1.08 -55.90 -90.13
N GLY A 120 1.12 -56.85 -89.19
CA GLY A 120 1.44 -56.57 -87.79
C GLY A 120 2.93 -56.32 -87.57
N ASP A 121 3.27 -55.25 -86.87
CA ASP A 121 4.62 -54.88 -86.43
C ASP A 121 5.04 -55.54 -85.09
N VAL A 122 4.18 -56.39 -84.54
CA VAL A 122 4.37 -57.12 -83.30
C VAL A 122 5.63 -57.99 -83.35
N THR A 123 6.47 -57.87 -82.33
CA THR A 123 7.60 -58.78 -82.08
C THR A 123 7.27 -59.76 -80.96
N ALA A 124 8.08 -60.81 -80.81
CA ALA A 124 7.91 -61.79 -79.75
C ALA A 124 7.84 -61.15 -78.34
N SER A 125 8.59 -60.07 -78.09
CA SER A 125 8.61 -59.38 -76.78
C SER A 125 7.33 -58.59 -76.48
N ASN A 126 6.47 -58.35 -77.48
CA ASN A 126 5.18 -57.70 -77.31
C ASN A 126 4.04 -58.70 -77.01
N VAL A 127 4.30 -60.00 -77.18
CA VAL A 127 3.30 -61.05 -77.06
C VAL A 127 3.57 -61.89 -75.82
N LEU A 128 2.52 -62.19 -75.06
CA LEU A 128 2.62 -63.01 -73.86
C LEU A 128 3.31 -64.35 -74.15
N ALA A 129 4.22 -64.75 -73.27
CA ALA A 129 4.99 -65.98 -73.39
C ALA A 129 4.09 -67.18 -73.71
N GLY A 130 4.43 -67.91 -74.78
CA GLY A 130 3.69 -69.08 -75.24
C GLY A 130 2.45 -68.80 -76.10
N LYS A 131 2.02 -67.54 -76.25
CA LYS A 131 0.95 -67.17 -77.20
C LYS A 131 1.51 -67.01 -78.62
N LYS A 132 0.71 -67.36 -79.62
CA LYS A 132 1.09 -67.29 -81.03
C LYS A 132 0.77 -65.95 -81.65
N TYR A 133 1.60 -65.48 -82.56
CA TYR A 133 1.36 -64.30 -83.38
C TYR A 133 1.83 -64.51 -84.83
N SER A 134 1.36 -63.64 -85.72
CA SER A 134 1.86 -63.54 -87.09
C SER A 134 2.08 -62.06 -87.41
N SER A 135 3.23 -61.75 -88.00
CA SER A 135 3.70 -60.44 -88.45
C SER A 135 4.13 -60.50 -89.92
N ASP A 136 4.49 -59.35 -90.47
CA ASP A 136 5.05 -59.22 -91.83
C ASP A 136 6.31 -60.06 -92.05
N THR A 137 7.00 -60.47 -90.99
CA THR A 137 8.27 -61.19 -91.04
C THR A 137 8.17 -62.62 -90.51
N GLU A 138 7.21 -62.92 -89.62
CA GLU A 138 7.10 -64.21 -88.96
C GLU A 138 5.64 -64.70 -88.93
N ILE A 139 5.38 -65.92 -89.39
CA ILE A 139 4.02 -66.51 -89.33
C ILE A 139 4.07 -67.64 -88.31
N GLY A 140 3.18 -67.61 -87.31
CA GLY A 140 3.14 -68.61 -86.23
C GLY A 140 4.25 -68.49 -85.19
N GLY A 141 4.83 -67.29 -85.04
CA GLY A 141 5.82 -66.96 -84.03
C GLY A 141 5.26 -67.13 -82.61
N THR A 142 6.16 -67.26 -81.63
CA THR A 142 5.78 -67.47 -80.22
C THR A 142 6.25 -66.28 -79.38
N GLY A 143 5.33 -65.71 -78.60
CA GLY A 143 5.64 -64.61 -77.70
C GLY A 143 6.64 -64.98 -76.60
N THR A 144 7.32 -63.97 -76.06
CA THR A 144 8.34 -64.07 -75.00
C THR A 144 8.09 -63.13 -73.82
N MET A 145 7.06 -62.28 -73.86
CA MET A 145 6.73 -61.38 -72.74
C MET A 145 6.36 -62.18 -71.50
N ALA A 146 7.15 -62.07 -70.43
CA ALA A 146 6.88 -62.76 -69.18
C ALA A 146 5.60 -62.24 -68.52
N ASN A 147 4.83 -63.15 -67.91
CA ASN A 147 3.79 -62.79 -66.95
C ASN A 147 4.46 -62.62 -65.57
N ILE A 148 4.58 -61.37 -65.10
CA ILE A 148 5.18 -61.03 -63.80
C ILE A 148 4.09 -60.69 -62.76
N GLY A 149 2.83 -60.75 -63.17
CA GLY A 149 1.68 -60.60 -62.29
C GLY A 149 1.52 -61.79 -61.33
N PRO A 150 0.99 -61.57 -60.13
CA PRO A 150 0.66 -62.65 -59.21
C PRO A 150 -0.55 -63.44 -59.73
N THR A 151 -0.68 -64.70 -59.28
CA THR A 151 -1.78 -65.60 -59.62
C THR A 151 -3.07 -65.32 -58.82
N ALA A 152 -2.97 -64.52 -57.76
CA ALA A 152 -4.08 -64.07 -56.93
C ALA A 152 -3.86 -62.60 -56.52
N ALA A 153 -4.88 -61.98 -55.93
CA ALA A 153 -4.77 -60.62 -55.41
C ALA A 153 -3.62 -60.53 -54.38
N GLU A 154 -2.69 -59.60 -54.63
CA GLU A 154 -1.50 -59.40 -53.81
C GLU A 154 -1.41 -57.91 -53.43
N THR A 155 -1.04 -57.61 -52.20
CA THR A 155 -0.70 -56.24 -51.79
C THR A 155 0.70 -56.21 -51.21
N ILE A 156 1.57 -55.39 -51.80
CA ILE A 156 2.88 -55.07 -51.25
C ILE A 156 2.73 -53.83 -50.39
N ASN A 157 3.03 -53.97 -49.10
CA ASN A 157 2.97 -52.87 -48.14
C ASN A 157 4.34 -52.19 -48.04
N LEU A 158 4.38 -50.89 -48.29
CA LEU A 158 5.51 -50.03 -47.99
C LEU A 158 5.36 -49.52 -46.55
N THR A 159 6.19 -50.03 -45.63
CA THR A 159 6.05 -49.81 -44.18
C THR A 159 7.04 -48.81 -43.59
N SER A 160 7.99 -48.32 -44.39
CA SER A 160 8.98 -47.33 -43.95
C SER A 160 9.03 -46.13 -44.89
N GLU A 161 9.46 -45.00 -44.34
CA GLU A 161 9.72 -43.79 -45.13
C GLU A 161 10.79 -44.07 -46.19
N GLY A 162 10.55 -43.57 -47.41
CA GLY A 162 11.45 -43.78 -48.55
C GLY A 162 11.45 -45.20 -49.12
N ALA A 163 10.59 -46.11 -48.65
CA ALA A 163 10.48 -47.43 -49.27
C ALA A 163 9.94 -47.33 -50.70
N GLU A 164 10.61 -48.02 -51.63
CA GLU A 164 10.24 -48.08 -53.04
C GLU A 164 9.97 -49.54 -53.45
N TYR A 165 9.09 -49.71 -54.44
CA TYR A 165 8.87 -51.00 -55.09
C TYR A 165 9.02 -50.86 -56.61
N THR A 166 10.02 -51.53 -57.16
CA THR A 166 10.27 -51.55 -58.60
C THR A 166 9.32 -52.50 -59.30
N ILE A 167 8.53 -51.96 -60.24
CA ILE A 167 7.66 -52.77 -61.09
C ILE A 167 8.48 -53.26 -62.29
N SER A 168 8.73 -54.56 -62.37
CA SER A 168 9.47 -55.16 -63.49
C SER A 168 8.70 -55.04 -64.81
N GLN A 169 9.43 -54.92 -65.93
CA GLN A 169 8.84 -54.90 -67.26
C GLN A 169 8.19 -56.25 -67.62
N GLY A 170 7.02 -56.22 -68.24
CA GLY A 170 6.29 -57.41 -68.68
C GLY A 170 4.79 -57.24 -68.53
N TYR A 171 4.06 -58.34 -68.68
CA TYR A 171 2.62 -58.35 -68.44
C TYR A 171 2.32 -58.45 -66.94
N HIS A 172 1.41 -57.60 -66.45
CA HIS A 172 0.89 -57.64 -65.09
C HIS A 172 -0.60 -57.92 -65.12
N SER A 173 -1.06 -58.86 -64.29
CA SER A 173 -2.45 -59.32 -64.23
C SER A 173 -3.44 -58.29 -63.67
N GLY A 174 -2.96 -57.11 -63.24
CA GLY A 174 -3.77 -56.10 -62.52
C GLY A 174 -4.13 -56.49 -61.08
N LEU A 175 -3.72 -57.68 -60.61
CA LEU A 175 -4.05 -58.20 -59.29
C LEU A 175 -3.12 -57.68 -58.17
N ARG A 176 -1.99 -57.06 -58.52
CA ARG A 176 -1.02 -56.50 -57.57
C ARG A 176 -1.36 -55.05 -57.23
N LYS A 177 -1.43 -54.75 -55.94
CA LYS A 177 -1.52 -53.38 -55.41
C LYS A 177 -0.26 -53.03 -54.62
N ILE A 178 0.19 -51.79 -54.72
CA ILE A 178 1.23 -51.23 -53.87
C ILE A 178 0.55 -50.27 -52.90
N LYS A 179 0.72 -50.49 -51.60
CA LYS A 179 0.04 -49.72 -50.55
C LYS A 179 1.08 -49.13 -49.59
N ALA A 180 1.01 -47.82 -49.37
CA ALA A 180 1.67 -47.21 -48.22
C ALA A 180 0.92 -47.62 -46.95
N ALA A 181 1.57 -48.41 -46.09
CA ALA A 181 0.98 -48.98 -44.88
C ALA A 181 1.75 -48.51 -43.64
N ILE A 182 1.90 -47.19 -43.52
CA ILE A 182 2.52 -46.58 -42.35
C ILE A 182 1.48 -46.51 -41.23
N THR A 183 1.78 -47.11 -40.07
CA THR A 183 0.88 -47.17 -38.91
C THR A 183 1.19 -46.06 -37.91
N ASN A 184 0.28 -45.81 -36.98
CA ASN A 184 0.42 -44.84 -35.87
C ASN A 184 0.61 -43.37 -36.26
N ILE A 185 0.32 -42.99 -37.51
CA ILE A 185 0.24 -41.58 -37.89
C ILE A 185 -1.11 -41.02 -37.41
N ALA A 186 -1.10 -40.35 -36.27
CA ALA A 186 -2.22 -39.57 -35.74
C ALA A 186 -1.81 -38.10 -35.59
N ALA A 187 -2.77 -37.18 -35.65
CA ALA A 187 -2.52 -35.74 -35.45
C ALA A 187 -1.72 -35.46 -34.17
N ALA A 188 -2.04 -36.20 -33.10
CA ALA A 188 -1.41 -36.06 -31.79
C ALA A 188 0.07 -36.47 -31.73
N VAL A 189 0.62 -37.18 -32.72
CA VAL A 189 2.06 -37.53 -32.76
C VAL A 189 2.84 -36.71 -33.79
N ILE A 190 2.16 -35.85 -34.55
CA ILE A 190 2.78 -34.97 -35.54
C ILE A 190 2.92 -33.58 -34.92
N LYS A 191 4.11 -32.97 -35.07
CA LYS A 191 4.38 -31.60 -34.61
C LYS A 191 3.32 -30.62 -35.13
N ALA A 192 2.80 -29.77 -34.25
CA ALA A 192 1.86 -28.72 -34.63
C ALA A 192 2.42 -27.84 -35.77
N GLY A 193 1.59 -27.59 -36.80
CA GLY A 193 1.98 -26.84 -38.01
C GLY A 193 2.62 -27.67 -39.12
N VAL A 194 2.88 -28.96 -38.90
CA VAL A 194 3.35 -29.92 -39.94
C VAL A 194 2.18 -30.77 -40.43
N THR A 195 2.17 -31.15 -41.71
CA THR A 195 1.19 -32.09 -42.28
C THR A 195 1.91 -33.32 -42.83
N VAL A 196 1.44 -34.52 -42.47
CA VAL A 196 1.97 -35.81 -42.97
C VAL A 196 0.80 -36.62 -43.51
N GLY A 197 0.85 -36.99 -44.80
CA GLY A 197 -0.23 -37.78 -45.43
C GLY A 197 -1.62 -37.13 -45.36
N GLY A 198 -1.68 -35.79 -45.34
CA GLY A 198 -2.93 -35.03 -45.19
C GLY A 198 -3.42 -34.84 -43.75
N ILE A 199 -2.72 -35.40 -42.75
CA ILE A 199 -3.04 -35.25 -41.33
C ILE A 199 -2.23 -34.07 -40.77
N ALA A 200 -2.91 -33.01 -40.33
CA ALA A 200 -2.29 -31.87 -39.67
C ALA A 200 -1.93 -32.21 -38.21
N GLY A 201 -0.72 -31.85 -37.80
CA GLY A 201 -0.21 -32.14 -36.45
C GLY A 201 -0.77 -31.26 -35.35
N THR A 202 -0.85 -31.83 -34.14
CA THR A 202 -1.32 -31.17 -32.91
C THR A 202 -0.40 -31.44 -31.71
N PHE A 203 0.76 -32.07 -31.90
CA PHE A 203 1.70 -32.37 -30.81
C PHE A 203 2.40 -31.09 -30.32
N THR A 204 2.28 -30.81 -29.02
CA THR A 204 2.85 -29.62 -28.34
C THR A 204 3.57 -30.01 -27.04
N ALA A 205 4.38 -31.08 -27.08
CA ALA A 205 4.92 -31.71 -25.86
C ALA A 205 6.04 -30.94 -25.14
N ASP A 206 6.67 -30.00 -25.83
CA ASP A 206 7.68 -29.10 -25.29
C ASP A 206 7.08 -27.89 -24.56
N ALA A 207 5.76 -27.68 -24.65
CA ALA A 207 5.10 -26.61 -23.93
C ALA A 207 5.09 -26.91 -22.42
N THR A 208 5.55 -25.96 -21.62
CA THR A 208 5.68 -26.09 -20.15
C THR A 208 4.67 -25.26 -19.36
N ALA A 209 3.77 -24.55 -20.05
CA ALA A 209 2.81 -23.66 -19.41
C ALA A 209 1.85 -24.42 -18.49
N LEU A 210 1.67 -23.93 -17.27
CA LEU A 210 0.65 -24.38 -16.33
C LEU A 210 -0.51 -23.38 -16.31
N ALA A 211 -1.72 -23.86 -16.02
CA ALA A 211 -2.88 -22.99 -15.82
C ALA A 211 -2.61 -21.88 -14.78
N SER A 212 -1.87 -22.22 -13.71
CA SER A 212 -1.44 -21.29 -12.66
C SER A 212 -0.39 -20.26 -13.07
N GLN A 213 0.13 -20.35 -14.30
CA GLN A 213 1.09 -19.40 -14.87
C GLN A 213 0.45 -18.47 -15.89
N MET A 214 -0.86 -18.60 -16.13
CA MET A 214 -1.59 -17.86 -17.16
C MET A 214 -2.78 -17.12 -16.55
N LEU A 215 -3.08 -15.94 -17.12
CA LEU A 215 -4.23 -15.14 -16.71
C LEU A 215 -5.54 -15.90 -16.91
N ALA A 216 -6.48 -15.74 -15.96
CA ALA A 216 -7.81 -16.31 -16.04
C ALA A 216 -8.48 -15.99 -17.40
N GLY A 217 -8.96 -17.04 -18.08
CA GLY A 217 -9.62 -16.93 -19.40
C GLY A 217 -8.69 -16.97 -20.61
N VAL A 218 -7.36 -16.82 -20.45
CA VAL A 218 -6.39 -17.03 -21.54
C VAL A 218 -6.18 -18.53 -21.74
N THR A 219 -6.14 -19.01 -22.98
CA THR A 219 -6.00 -20.44 -23.30
C THR A 219 -4.72 -20.75 -24.06
N ALA A 220 -4.10 -21.91 -23.78
CA ALA A 220 -2.95 -22.44 -24.50
C ALA A 220 -3.10 -23.96 -24.72
N TYR A 221 -2.32 -24.52 -25.66
CA TYR A 221 -2.22 -25.96 -25.86
C TYR A 221 -0.91 -26.48 -25.29
N VAL A 222 -0.99 -27.46 -24.38
CA VAL A 222 0.15 -28.09 -23.71
C VAL A 222 -0.02 -29.60 -23.75
N ASN A 223 0.97 -30.33 -24.27
CA ASN A 223 0.85 -31.78 -24.51
C ASN A 223 -0.42 -32.17 -25.29
N GLY A 224 -0.83 -31.37 -26.28
CA GLY A 224 -2.05 -31.59 -27.07
C GLY A 224 -3.37 -31.26 -26.35
N ASN A 225 -3.33 -30.90 -25.07
CA ASN A 225 -4.52 -30.53 -24.28
C ASN A 225 -4.68 -29.02 -24.21
N LYS A 226 -5.91 -28.54 -24.39
CA LYS A 226 -6.24 -27.12 -24.14
C LYS A 226 -6.29 -26.87 -22.63
N ILE A 227 -5.41 -26.01 -22.14
CA ILE A 227 -5.43 -25.50 -20.77
C ILE A 227 -5.97 -24.06 -20.76
N THR A 228 -6.62 -23.68 -19.65
CA THR A 228 -7.11 -22.31 -19.42
C THR A 228 -6.43 -21.76 -18.17
N GLY A 229 -5.94 -20.53 -18.25
CA GLY A 229 -5.27 -19.86 -17.14
C GLY A 229 -6.18 -19.67 -15.93
N THR A 230 -5.57 -19.58 -14.75
CA THR A 230 -6.26 -19.43 -13.46
C THR A 230 -5.76 -18.26 -12.61
N ILE A 231 -4.73 -17.51 -13.05
CA ILE A 231 -4.27 -16.33 -12.32
C ILE A 231 -5.39 -15.29 -12.29
N VAL A 232 -5.88 -14.98 -11.10
CA VAL A 232 -6.93 -13.98 -10.90
C VAL A 232 -6.34 -12.58 -11.12
N SER A 233 -7.07 -11.75 -11.86
CA SER A 233 -6.70 -10.34 -12.02
C SER A 233 -7.21 -9.51 -10.84
N LYS A 234 -6.32 -8.69 -10.28
CA LYS A 234 -6.66 -7.70 -9.27
C LYS A 234 -6.63 -6.30 -9.89
N ALA A 235 -7.80 -5.67 -9.90
CA ALA A 235 -7.95 -4.29 -10.34
C ALA A 235 -7.20 -3.32 -9.41
N ALA A 236 -7.13 -2.06 -9.81
CA ALA A 236 -6.55 -1.00 -8.99
C ALA A 236 -7.20 -0.96 -7.60
N ALA A 237 -6.38 -0.81 -6.56
CA ALA A 237 -6.84 -0.68 -5.19
C ALA A 237 -5.97 0.30 -4.41
N THR A 238 -6.55 0.93 -3.40
CA THR A 238 -5.84 1.84 -2.50
C THR A 238 -5.89 1.30 -1.08
N TYR A 239 -4.74 1.20 -0.44
CA TYR A 239 -4.55 0.72 0.92
C TYR A 239 -4.24 1.90 1.83
N THR A 240 -5.04 2.08 2.88
CA THR A 240 -4.75 3.06 3.94
C THR A 240 -4.09 2.31 5.08
N PRO A 241 -2.81 2.56 5.42
CA PRO A 241 -2.12 1.85 6.50
C PRO A 241 -2.92 1.81 7.80
N GLY A 242 -2.85 0.68 8.51
CA GLY A 242 -3.53 0.46 9.79
C GLY A 242 -2.55 -0.02 10.85
N THR A 243 -3.06 -0.40 12.02
CA THR A 243 -2.24 -0.96 13.12
C THR A 243 -1.84 -2.41 12.90
N THR A 244 -2.40 -3.08 11.88
CA THR A 244 -2.09 -4.45 11.50
C THR A 244 -1.63 -4.52 10.04
N ASP A 245 -0.83 -5.54 9.72
CA ASP A 245 -0.35 -5.77 8.36
C ASP A 245 -1.51 -5.97 7.38
N GLN A 246 -1.43 -5.27 6.25
CA GLN A 246 -2.34 -5.45 5.13
C GLN A 246 -1.62 -6.20 4.02
N THR A 247 -2.01 -7.45 3.82
CA THR A 247 -1.35 -8.35 2.87
C THR A 247 -2.09 -8.38 1.54
N ILE A 248 -1.37 -8.19 0.45
CA ILE A 248 -1.83 -8.54 -0.90
C ILE A 248 -1.45 -10.00 -1.12
N ALA A 249 -2.46 -10.87 -1.24
CA ALA A 249 -2.21 -12.30 -1.47
C ALA A 249 -1.36 -12.53 -2.73
N ALA A 250 -0.39 -13.44 -2.64
CA ALA A 250 0.47 -13.83 -3.76
C ALA A 250 -0.32 -14.56 -4.86
N GLY A 251 0.26 -14.65 -6.06
CA GLY A 251 -0.36 -15.36 -7.19
C GLY A 251 -1.50 -14.60 -7.88
N GLN A 252 -1.57 -13.28 -7.69
CA GLN A 252 -2.50 -12.39 -8.38
C GLN A 252 -1.78 -11.59 -9.47
N TYR A 253 -2.46 -11.33 -10.58
CA TYR A 253 -1.99 -10.41 -11.62
C TYR A 253 -2.54 -9.01 -11.37
N LEU A 254 -1.65 -8.04 -11.12
CA LEU A 254 -2.03 -6.64 -10.88
C LEU A 254 -2.30 -5.96 -12.23
N SER A 255 -3.58 -5.85 -12.60
CA SER A 255 -4.00 -5.14 -13.81
C SER A 255 -4.13 -3.63 -13.61
N GLY A 256 -4.12 -3.17 -12.35
CA GLY A 256 -4.10 -1.77 -11.99
C GLY A 256 -3.15 -1.49 -10.82
N ALA A 257 -2.78 -0.22 -10.67
CA ALA A 257 -1.88 0.22 -9.60
C ALA A 257 -2.43 -0.15 -8.21
N GLN A 258 -1.54 -0.63 -7.35
CA GLN A 258 -1.82 -0.87 -5.94
C GLN A 258 -1.14 0.25 -5.16
N THR A 259 -1.94 1.20 -4.67
CA THR A 259 -1.40 2.40 -4.02
C THR A 259 -1.50 2.25 -2.50
N VAL A 260 -0.38 2.28 -1.81
CA VAL A 260 -0.36 2.46 -0.35
C VAL A 260 -0.31 3.96 -0.08
N LYS A 261 -1.33 4.51 0.59
CA LYS A 261 -1.38 5.96 0.84
C LYS A 261 -0.29 6.35 1.83
N GLY A 262 0.50 7.35 1.45
CA GLY A 262 1.26 8.12 2.42
C GLY A 262 0.35 9.07 3.20
N ASP A 263 0.80 9.49 4.37
CA ASP A 263 0.18 10.55 5.17
C ASP A 263 1.18 11.68 5.35
N ALA A 264 0.82 12.89 4.90
CA ALA A 264 1.67 14.08 5.03
C ALA A 264 1.91 14.47 6.50
N ASN A 265 1.06 14.00 7.42
CA ASN A 265 1.21 14.20 8.85
C ASN A 265 2.21 13.23 9.49
N LEU A 266 2.77 12.25 8.76
CA LEU A 266 3.86 11.40 9.22
C LEU A 266 5.19 12.18 9.24
N VAL A 267 5.26 13.16 10.15
CA VAL A 267 6.39 14.06 10.35
C VAL A 267 6.72 14.14 11.84
N THR A 268 7.99 14.39 12.16
CA THR A 268 8.50 14.39 13.54
C THR A 268 7.68 15.25 14.51
N GLY A 269 7.18 16.41 14.06
CA GLY A 269 6.41 17.35 14.89
C GLY A 269 5.02 16.87 15.32
N ASN A 270 4.49 15.79 14.72
CA ASN A 270 3.18 15.22 15.07
C ASN A 270 3.30 13.94 15.91
N ILE A 271 4.52 13.44 16.14
CA ILE A 271 4.76 12.17 16.81
C ILE A 271 5.30 12.46 18.21
N LYS A 272 4.69 11.84 19.23
CA LYS A 272 5.08 11.96 20.64
C LYS A 272 6.54 11.56 20.85
N SER A 273 7.26 12.32 21.66
CA SER A 273 8.64 12.03 22.06
C SER A 273 8.79 10.59 22.56
N GLY A 274 9.87 9.93 22.13
CA GLY A 274 10.15 8.52 22.44
C GLY A 274 9.38 7.48 21.60
N VAL A 275 8.42 7.90 20.77
CA VAL A 275 7.70 7.01 19.83
C VAL A 275 8.35 7.11 18.44
N SER A 276 8.40 5.99 17.71
CA SER A 276 8.78 5.94 16.30
C SER A 276 7.66 5.28 15.50
N ILE A 277 7.21 5.94 14.44
CA ILE A 277 6.18 5.42 13.52
C ILE A 277 6.82 5.29 12.15
N PHE A 278 6.93 4.06 11.64
CA PHE A 278 7.58 3.74 10.35
C PHE A 278 9.00 4.34 10.19
N GLY A 279 9.76 4.42 11.29
CA GLY A 279 11.13 4.95 11.29
C GLY A 279 11.23 6.46 11.47
N VAL A 280 10.11 7.20 11.49
CA VAL A 280 10.10 8.63 11.82
C VAL A 280 10.05 8.79 13.34
N ALA A 281 11.14 9.29 13.91
CA ALA A 281 11.25 9.55 15.35
C ALA A 281 10.40 10.75 15.78
N GLY A 282 9.76 10.63 16.94
CA GLY A 282 9.02 11.71 17.60
C GLY A 282 9.89 12.88 17.99
N ASN A 283 9.30 14.08 17.96
CA ASN A 283 9.98 15.30 18.36
C ASN A 283 10.01 15.39 19.89
N VAL A 284 11.19 15.74 20.44
CA VAL A 284 11.42 15.89 21.88
C VAL A 284 10.48 16.89 22.57
N ASN A 285 9.93 17.84 21.81
CA ASN A 285 9.02 18.88 22.31
C ASN A 285 7.54 18.48 22.25
N VAL A 286 7.19 17.32 21.65
CA VAL A 286 5.83 16.80 21.61
C VAL A 286 5.67 15.81 22.76
N VAL A 287 5.12 16.28 23.86
CA VAL A 287 4.97 15.52 25.10
C VAL A 287 3.52 15.46 25.54
N ASP A 288 3.21 14.51 26.41
CA ASP A 288 1.89 14.33 27.00
C ASP A 288 1.77 15.14 28.28
N THR A 289 0.89 16.12 28.28
CA THR A 289 0.69 17.05 29.40
C THR A 289 -0.51 16.69 30.27
N SER A 290 -1.18 15.54 30.04
CA SER A 290 -2.39 15.13 30.76
C SER A 290 -2.13 14.86 32.26
N ALA A 291 -0.90 14.53 32.62
CA ALA A 291 -0.48 14.36 34.02
C ALA A 291 -0.21 15.69 34.75
N GLY A 292 -0.21 16.83 34.06
CA GLY A 292 -0.06 18.13 34.71
C GLY A 292 -1.31 18.48 35.53
N ASP A 293 -1.11 19.02 36.74
CA ASP A 293 -2.18 19.40 37.67
C ASP A 293 -2.16 20.89 38.05
N ALA A 294 -1.18 21.66 37.54
CA ALA A 294 -1.01 23.07 37.85
C ALA A 294 -2.20 23.93 37.38
N VAL A 295 -2.80 24.67 38.30
CA VAL A 295 -3.79 25.70 37.98
C VAL A 295 -3.15 27.09 37.86
N ALA A 296 -3.89 28.07 37.35
CA ALA A 296 -3.38 29.44 37.21
C ALA A 296 -2.89 30.05 38.54
N ASN A 297 -3.47 29.62 39.68
CA ASN A 297 -3.06 30.04 41.02
C ASN A 297 -1.76 29.38 41.52
N ASP A 298 -1.21 28.40 40.81
CA ASP A 298 0.07 27.74 41.15
C ASP A 298 1.24 28.32 40.34
N ILE A 299 0.95 29.16 39.34
CA ILE A 299 1.93 29.68 38.39
C ILE A 299 2.04 31.21 38.54
N LEU A 300 3.28 31.72 38.53
CA LEU A 300 3.55 33.15 38.64
C LEU A 300 2.90 33.96 37.51
N SER A 301 2.38 35.14 37.84
CA SER A 301 1.76 36.05 36.88
C SER A 301 2.67 36.30 35.67
N GLY A 302 2.11 36.09 34.48
CA GLY A 302 2.81 36.22 33.20
C GLY A 302 3.66 35.00 32.77
N LYS A 303 3.85 34.00 33.65
CA LYS A 303 4.43 32.71 33.26
C LYS A 303 3.34 31.80 32.68
N LYS A 304 3.75 30.84 31.85
CA LYS A 304 2.86 29.96 31.10
C LYS A 304 3.31 28.51 31.27
N ALA A 305 2.35 27.60 31.33
CA ALA A 305 2.57 26.15 31.26
C ALA A 305 1.48 25.51 30.39
N TYR A 306 1.76 24.36 29.80
CA TYR A 306 0.73 23.53 29.17
C TYR A 306 0.28 22.45 30.14
N VAL A 307 -1.02 22.35 30.37
CA VAL A 307 -1.66 21.37 31.27
C VAL A 307 -2.85 20.78 30.53
N ASP A 308 -2.86 19.46 30.38
CA ASP A 308 -3.87 18.71 29.61
C ASP A 308 -4.20 19.32 28.23
N GLY A 309 -3.16 19.73 27.50
CA GLY A 309 -3.27 20.32 26.17
C GLY A 309 -3.66 21.81 26.15
N ALA A 310 -4.01 22.40 27.30
CA ALA A 310 -4.38 23.81 27.42
C ALA A 310 -3.22 24.68 27.92
N LEU A 311 -3.10 25.89 27.36
CA LEU A 311 -2.14 26.88 27.84
C LEU A 311 -2.68 27.57 29.11
N VAL A 312 -2.13 27.24 30.26
CA VAL A 312 -2.42 27.88 31.55
C VAL A 312 -1.48 29.07 31.73
N THR A 313 -2.04 30.26 31.92
CA THR A 313 -1.27 31.47 32.27
C THR A 313 -1.41 31.74 33.76
N GLY A 314 -0.27 31.88 34.44
CA GLY A 314 -0.23 32.12 35.87
C GLY A 314 -0.85 33.45 36.27
N ASN A 315 -1.40 33.49 37.48
CA ASN A 315 -2.03 34.67 38.06
C ASN A 315 -1.53 34.99 39.49
N ILE A 316 -0.54 34.27 40.01
CA ILE A 316 0.07 34.62 41.31
C ILE A 316 0.72 36.01 41.14
N PRO A 317 0.24 37.04 41.83
CA PRO A 317 0.79 38.37 41.68
C PRO A 317 2.26 38.39 42.12
N VAL A 318 3.17 38.75 41.23
CA VAL A 318 4.49 39.26 41.62
C VAL A 318 4.24 40.67 42.12
N ASN A 319 4.45 40.94 43.40
CA ASN A 319 4.39 42.31 43.90
C ASN A 319 5.64 43.07 43.40
N PRO A 320 5.56 43.86 42.32
CA PRO A 320 6.72 44.47 41.71
C PRO A 320 6.98 45.78 42.45
N GLY A 321 7.83 45.74 43.46
CA GLY A 321 8.27 46.96 44.14
C GLY A 321 7.83 47.02 45.60
N LEU A 322 8.78 46.67 46.46
CA LEU A 322 8.91 47.26 47.77
C LEU A 322 9.28 48.75 47.58
N ILE A 323 8.31 49.61 47.24
CA ILE A 323 8.53 51.06 47.16
C ILE A 323 7.38 51.80 47.82
N SER A 324 7.72 52.34 49.00
CA SER A 324 7.10 53.45 49.73
C SER A 324 5.58 53.40 49.96
N GLY A 325 5.19 53.12 51.21
CA GLY A 325 4.22 53.99 51.88
C GLY A 325 2.93 53.36 52.41
N SER A 326 2.59 52.11 52.08
CA SER A 326 1.38 51.46 52.64
C SER A 326 1.44 49.92 52.72
N ALA A 327 2.62 49.32 52.61
CA ALA A 327 2.76 47.85 52.65
C ALA A 327 2.91 47.29 54.09
N HIS A 328 2.10 47.78 55.02
CA HIS A 328 1.87 47.02 56.25
C HIS A 328 0.69 46.09 55.99
N ILE A 329 0.96 44.80 55.86
CA ILE A 329 -0.08 43.78 55.93
C ILE A 329 -0.77 43.97 57.29
N ALA A 330 -2.07 44.24 57.31
CA ALA A 330 -2.83 44.33 58.56
C ALA A 330 -2.60 43.03 59.35
N SER A 331 -2.23 43.09 60.62
CA SER A 331 -2.00 41.87 61.39
C SER A 331 -3.30 41.08 61.55
N ALA A 332 -3.30 39.77 61.30
CA ALA A 332 -4.44 38.91 61.64
C ALA A 332 -4.56 38.66 63.16
N GLY A 333 -3.53 39.02 63.92
CA GLY A 333 -3.52 39.01 65.37
C GLY A 333 -2.21 39.56 65.91
N VAL A 334 -2.30 40.25 67.05
CA VAL A 334 -1.16 40.64 67.88
C VAL A 334 -1.27 39.84 69.16
N VAL A 335 -0.27 39.03 69.46
CA VAL A 335 -0.19 38.28 70.72
C VAL A 335 1.02 38.79 71.48
N VAL A 336 0.79 39.11 72.75
CA VAL A 336 1.86 39.47 73.69
C VAL A 336 1.88 38.44 74.80
N GLY A 337 3.07 37.88 75.05
CA GLY A 337 3.32 37.04 76.21
C GLY A 337 2.81 35.60 76.10
N ASN A 338 3.75 34.68 75.99
CA ASN A 338 3.97 33.66 77.02
C ASN A 338 5.27 32.93 76.68
N TYR A 339 6.30 33.12 77.50
CA TYR A 339 7.55 32.36 77.52
C TYR A 339 8.37 32.38 76.22
N SER A 340 9.34 33.30 76.16
CA SER A 340 10.54 33.05 75.37
C SER A 340 11.56 32.33 76.26
N PRO A 341 12.23 31.25 75.80
CA PRO A 341 13.22 30.52 76.60
C PRO A 341 14.36 31.39 77.17
N ASP A 342 14.57 32.57 76.59
CA ASP A 342 15.59 33.56 76.98
C ASP A 342 15.09 34.61 77.99
N GLY A 343 13.82 34.55 78.43
CA GLY A 343 13.24 35.48 79.41
C GLY A 343 12.90 36.88 78.88
N ILE A 344 13.01 37.13 77.57
CA ILE A 344 12.74 38.45 76.98
C ILE A 344 11.29 38.54 76.48
N ASN A 345 10.58 39.59 76.86
CA ASN A 345 9.26 39.90 76.31
C ASN A 345 9.36 40.29 74.84
N ARG A 346 8.52 39.67 74.01
CA ARG A 346 8.43 39.89 72.57
C ARG A 346 7.00 40.17 72.15
N ILE A 347 6.86 40.98 71.12
CA ILE A 347 5.60 41.14 70.38
C ILE A 347 5.65 40.18 69.20
N TYR A 348 4.60 39.39 69.04
CA TYR A 348 4.42 38.51 67.88
C TYR A 348 3.31 39.06 66.99
N ILE A 349 3.65 39.32 65.73
CA ILE A 349 2.73 39.84 64.72
C ILE A 349 2.55 38.74 63.67
N ARG A 350 1.31 38.24 63.56
CA ARG A 350 0.92 37.36 62.46
C ARG A 350 0.55 38.23 61.25
N PRO A 351 1.21 38.08 60.10
CA PRO A 351 0.80 38.78 58.88
C PRO A 351 -0.65 38.40 58.54
N GLY A 352 -1.54 39.39 58.37
CA GLY A 352 -2.93 39.11 57.99
C GLY A 352 -3.08 38.90 56.49
N LEU A 353 -3.24 37.65 56.12
CA LEU A 353 -3.45 37.27 54.72
C LEU A 353 -4.91 37.58 54.33
N ALA A 354 -5.12 38.70 53.65
CA ALA A 354 -6.45 39.06 53.14
C ALA A 354 -6.86 38.26 51.88
N ASN A 355 -5.97 37.43 51.34
CA ASN A 355 -6.24 36.62 50.16
C ASN A 355 -5.24 35.45 50.01
N THR A 356 -5.77 34.35 49.49
CA THR A 356 -5.25 32.97 49.41
C THR A 356 -4.01 32.75 48.53
N ARG A 357 -3.10 33.73 48.38
CA ARG A 357 -1.98 33.65 47.41
C ARG A 357 -0.59 33.87 47.99
N GLN A 358 -0.39 33.53 49.27
CA GLN A 358 0.93 33.45 49.86
C GLN A 358 1.01 32.16 50.68
N CYS A 359 1.85 31.23 50.24
CA CYS A 359 2.14 29.97 50.91
C CYS A 359 3.08 30.25 52.10
N ILE A 360 2.48 30.52 53.26
CA ILE A 360 3.15 30.33 54.54
C ILE A 360 2.74 28.95 55.04
N ASP A 361 3.70 28.03 55.10
CA ASP A 361 3.47 26.72 55.68
C ASP A 361 3.70 26.79 57.20
N GLY A 362 2.65 26.54 57.98
CA GLY A 362 2.68 26.56 59.45
C GLY A 362 2.58 27.93 60.13
N ASP A 363 2.75 27.92 61.46
CA ASP A 363 2.62 29.09 62.35
C ASP A 363 3.84 30.00 62.29
N MET A 364 3.94 30.84 61.25
CA MET A 364 5.00 31.87 61.18
C MET A 364 4.54 33.21 61.77
N TYR A 365 5.41 33.82 62.58
CA TYR A 365 5.23 35.14 63.18
C TYR A 365 6.44 36.03 62.90
N ILE A 366 6.19 37.32 62.67
CA ILE A 366 7.24 38.34 62.78
C ILE A 366 7.36 38.70 64.27
N THR A 367 8.58 38.67 64.81
CA THR A 367 8.81 38.94 66.23
C THR A 367 9.76 40.12 66.45
N ALA A 368 9.48 40.93 67.47
CA ALA A 368 10.34 42.02 67.92
C ALA A 368 10.46 42.00 69.45
N GLN A 369 11.66 42.30 69.98
CA GLN A 369 11.86 42.44 71.43
C GLN A 369 11.16 43.71 71.94
N ALA A 370 10.40 43.57 73.01
CA ALA A 370 9.70 44.64 73.70
C ALA A 370 9.82 44.44 75.23
N PRO A 371 11.04 44.55 75.78
CA PRO A 371 11.32 44.19 77.18
C PRO A 371 10.49 44.98 78.20
N ASP A 372 10.21 46.26 77.90
CA ASP A 372 9.49 47.16 78.82
C ASP A 372 7.97 47.06 78.74
N LEU A 373 7.42 46.24 77.84
CA LEU A 373 5.98 46.04 77.70
C LEU A 373 5.47 45.11 78.81
N LEU A 374 5.42 45.64 80.04
CA LEU A 374 5.09 44.95 81.28
C LEU A 374 3.92 45.64 81.99
N PRO A 375 3.04 44.91 82.72
CA PRO A 375 1.92 45.50 83.47
C PRO A 375 2.31 46.67 84.38
N GLN A 376 3.43 46.57 85.09
CA GLN A 376 3.89 47.62 86.01
C GLN A 376 4.36 48.91 85.32
N ASN A 377 4.68 48.84 84.03
CA ASN A 377 5.11 50.01 83.25
C ASN A 377 3.93 50.73 82.57
N ILE A 378 2.72 50.19 82.73
CA ILE A 378 1.49 50.70 82.14
C ILE A 378 0.59 51.21 83.27
N LEU A 379 0.03 52.42 83.14
CA LEU A 379 -0.84 53.03 84.15
C LEU A 379 -2.09 52.18 84.39
N SER A 380 -2.48 52.04 85.66
CA SER A 380 -3.70 51.34 86.07
C SER A 380 -4.92 51.87 85.30
N GLY A 381 -5.70 50.94 84.73
CA GLY A 381 -6.84 51.24 83.86
C GLY A 381 -6.52 51.45 82.38
N LYS A 382 -5.24 51.36 81.95
CA LYS A 382 -4.86 51.33 80.54
C LYS A 382 -4.58 49.90 80.07
N ASN A 383 -4.84 49.62 78.80
CA ASN A 383 -4.50 48.37 78.14
C ASN A 383 -3.68 48.69 76.88
N ILE A 384 -2.51 48.08 76.75
CA ILE A 384 -1.68 48.18 75.54
C ILE A 384 -1.46 46.76 75.02
N LEU A 385 -1.99 46.48 73.83
CA LEU A 385 -1.83 45.19 73.12
C LEU A 385 -2.24 43.97 73.97
N GLY A 386 -3.27 44.10 74.81
CA GLY A 386 -3.78 43.03 75.67
C GLY A 386 -3.21 43.02 77.09
N ILE A 387 -2.13 43.76 77.37
CA ILE A 387 -1.56 43.86 78.72
C ILE A 387 -2.25 44.97 79.49
N ALA A 388 -2.89 44.62 80.61
CA ALA A 388 -3.51 45.56 81.54
C ALA A 388 -2.46 46.20 82.46
N GLY A 389 -2.53 47.52 82.63
CA GLY A 389 -1.62 48.28 83.48
C GLY A 389 -1.90 48.16 84.98
N ALA A 390 -0.84 48.28 85.79
CA ALA A 390 -0.85 48.13 87.24
C ALA A 390 -0.21 49.30 88.02
N ALA A 391 0.34 50.33 87.35
CA ALA A 391 0.96 51.48 88.06
C ALA A 391 -0.08 52.47 88.64
N ILE A 392 0.15 53.01 89.85
CA ILE A 392 -0.74 53.95 90.59
C ILE A 392 -0.03 55.31 90.81
N SER A 393 -0.77 56.43 90.84
CA SER A 393 -0.26 57.83 91.02
C SER A 393 -0.48 58.40 92.46
N GLY A 394 0.37 59.31 92.99
CA GLY A 394 0.31 59.87 94.40
C GLY A 394 0.28 61.43 94.56
N LYS A 395 0.02 61.99 95.78
CA LYS A 395 -0.21 63.45 96.15
C LYS A 395 0.94 64.16 96.97
N ARG A 396 0.90 65.51 97.18
CA ARG A 396 1.99 66.45 97.70
C ARG A 396 2.02 66.73 99.25
N PHE A 397 3.19 67.09 99.86
CA PHE A 397 3.48 67.29 101.33
C PHE A 397 4.67 68.26 101.66
N ALA A 398 4.67 69.00 102.81
CA ALA A 398 5.80 69.85 103.31
C ALA A 398 5.85 70.11 104.87
N SER A 399 6.97 70.57 105.45
CA SER A 399 7.12 70.96 106.89
C SER A 399 8.22 72.02 107.17
N GLY A 400 8.23 72.68 108.35
CA GLY A 400 9.24 73.70 108.72
C GLY A 400 9.16 74.26 110.17
N GLN A 401 10.00 75.25 110.52
CA GLN A 401 10.00 75.97 111.81
C GLN A 401 9.96 77.50 111.60
N ILE A 402 9.36 78.25 112.54
CA ILE A 402 9.29 79.73 112.50
C ILE A 402 9.45 80.35 113.89
N ASN A 403 10.28 81.39 114.01
CA ASN A 403 10.52 82.09 115.27
C ASN A 403 9.68 83.37 115.34
N LEU A 404 8.83 83.50 116.35
CA LEU A 404 7.84 84.58 116.41
C LEU A 404 8.35 85.77 117.22
N SER A 405 8.37 86.94 116.58
CA SER A 405 8.65 88.23 117.22
C SER A 405 7.46 89.16 117.04
N SER A 406 7.42 90.28 117.78
CA SER A 406 6.37 91.30 117.62
C SER A 406 6.22 91.83 116.18
N ALA A 407 7.20 91.61 115.29
CA ALA A 407 7.14 91.99 113.88
C ALA A 407 6.42 90.98 112.97
N THR A 408 6.34 89.69 113.35
CA THR A 408 5.70 88.62 112.55
C THR A 408 4.29 88.26 113.05
N LEU A 409 3.86 88.90 114.12
CA LEU A 409 2.61 88.65 114.82
C LEU A 409 1.59 89.75 114.55
N VAL A 410 0.34 89.33 114.34
CA VAL A 410 -0.81 90.23 114.25
C VAL A 410 -1.50 90.26 115.62
N GLN A 411 -1.74 91.46 116.16
CA GLN A 411 -2.50 91.64 117.41
C GLN A 411 -4.01 91.53 117.16
N CYS A 412 -4.67 90.64 117.89
CA CYS A 412 -6.10 90.43 117.83
C CYS A 412 -6.76 90.67 119.19
N ARG A 413 -7.98 91.21 119.19
CA ARG A 413 -8.70 91.59 120.42
C ARG A 413 -9.89 90.70 120.71
N SER A 414 -9.96 90.30 121.99
CA SER A 414 -11.07 89.65 122.68
C SER A 414 -12.29 90.51 122.98
N PHE A 415 -13.48 90.28 122.40
CA PHE A 415 -14.73 90.81 122.93
C PHE A 415 -15.32 89.93 124.06
N HIS A 416 -14.85 88.68 124.23
CA HIS A 416 -15.42 87.73 125.21
C HIS A 416 -14.78 87.76 126.61
N TYR A 417 -13.56 88.29 126.78
CA TYR A 417 -12.83 88.28 128.07
C TYR A 417 -12.15 89.63 128.36
N ASN A 418 -12.93 90.62 128.81
CA ASN A 418 -12.43 91.89 129.35
C ASN A 418 -11.38 92.61 128.48
N TYR A 419 -11.50 92.55 127.14
CA TYR A 419 -10.60 93.21 126.18
C TYR A 419 -9.13 92.74 126.21
N ASN A 420 -8.87 91.47 126.55
CA ASN A 420 -7.52 90.91 126.44
C ASN A 420 -7.02 90.91 124.98
N THR A 421 -5.72 91.21 124.81
CA THR A 421 -5.04 91.22 123.50
C THR A 421 -4.22 89.95 123.34
N TYR A 422 -4.33 89.29 122.18
CA TYR A 422 -3.55 88.08 121.83
C TYR A 422 -2.84 88.26 120.49
N TYR A 423 -1.94 87.33 120.15
CA TYR A 423 -1.15 87.36 118.93
C TYR A 423 -1.46 86.16 118.02
N MET A 424 -1.36 86.35 116.70
CA MET A 424 -1.53 85.30 115.68
C MET A 424 -0.50 85.42 114.56
N ILE A 425 -0.25 84.34 113.83
CA ILE A 425 0.60 84.28 112.63
C ILE A 425 -0.22 83.92 111.37
N PRO A 426 -0.05 84.61 110.23
CA PRO A 426 -0.64 84.19 108.95
C PRO A 426 0.03 82.93 108.38
N ILE A 427 -0.74 82.02 107.78
CA ILE A 427 -0.24 80.81 107.10
C ILE A 427 0.64 81.15 105.89
N THR A 428 0.43 82.30 105.26
CA THR A 428 1.30 82.78 104.18
C THR A 428 2.73 82.98 104.66
N ASN A 429 2.95 83.18 105.96
CA ASN A 429 4.29 83.30 106.52
C ASN A 429 5.00 81.94 106.69
N LEU A 430 4.34 80.81 106.36
CA LEU A 430 4.96 79.47 106.32
C LEU A 430 5.73 79.20 105.01
N GLY A 431 5.61 80.05 103.99
CA GLY A 431 6.41 79.94 102.76
C GLY A 431 6.07 78.75 101.85
N LEU A 432 4.83 78.26 101.90
CA LEU A 432 4.38 77.09 101.12
C LEU A 432 4.11 77.42 99.64
N THR A 433 4.45 76.49 98.72
CA THR A 433 4.14 76.58 97.27
C THR A 433 2.75 76.05 96.90
N PHE A 434 2.02 75.52 97.87
CA PHE A 434 0.62 75.10 97.75
C PHE A 434 -0.18 75.65 98.94
N VAL A 435 -1.49 75.78 98.77
CA VAL A 435 -2.39 76.19 99.87
C VAL A 435 -2.68 74.94 100.71
N PRO A 436 -2.20 74.85 101.97
CA PRO A 436 -2.41 73.67 102.77
C PRO A 436 -3.86 73.58 103.26
N LYS A 437 -4.46 72.39 103.19
CA LYS A 437 -5.77 72.12 103.82
C LYS A 437 -5.65 71.77 105.29
N ILE A 438 -4.49 71.26 105.69
CA ILE A 438 -4.17 70.88 107.06
C ILE A 438 -2.81 71.48 107.38
N VAL A 439 -2.73 72.22 108.48
CA VAL A 439 -1.46 72.64 109.09
C VAL A 439 -1.46 72.25 110.56
N MET A 440 -0.56 71.37 110.96
CA MET A 440 -0.31 71.10 112.38
C MET A 440 0.79 72.01 112.87
N PHE A 441 0.65 72.58 114.07
CA PHE A 441 1.64 73.48 114.65
C PHE A 441 1.85 73.24 116.16
N ARG A 442 3.07 73.49 116.64
CA ARG A 442 3.40 73.40 118.07
C ARG A 442 4.37 74.49 118.52
N ASN A 443 4.17 75.07 119.70
CA ASN A 443 5.17 75.91 120.37
C ASN A 443 6.25 75.02 121.01
N SER A 444 7.52 75.32 120.74
CA SER A 444 8.68 74.61 121.28
C SER A 444 9.59 75.48 122.16
N GLY A 445 9.23 76.75 122.46
CA GLY A 445 10.08 77.73 123.12
C GLY A 445 9.68 78.20 124.54
N SER A 446 8.60 77.69 125.15
CA SER A 446 8.15 78.09 126.50
C SER A 446 7.92 76.89 127.43
N SER A 447 7.89 77.12 128.76
CA SER A 447 7.60 76.07 129.76
C SER A 447 6.17 75.52 129.71
N SER A 448 5.28 76.13 128.92
CA SER A 448 3.96 75.59 128.57
C SER A 448 3.93 75.23 127.08
N VAL A 449 3.70 73.96 126.76
CA VAL A 449 3.60 73.47 125.38
C VAL A 449 2.18 73.68 124.87
N TYR A 450 2.06 74.20 123.66
CA TYR A 450 0.78 74.37 122.97
C TYR A 450 0.85 73.70 121.61
N VAL A 451 -0.10 72.82 121.33
CA VAL A 451 -0.27 72.16 120.04
C VAL A 451 -1.62 72.55 119.48
N GLY A 452 -1.66 72.81 118.18
CA GLY A 452 -2.90 73.01 117.48
C GLY A 452 -2.86 72.49 116.06
N VAL A 453 -4.05 72.34 115.49
CA VAL A 453 -4.24 71.95 114.11
C VAL A 453 -5.15 72.97 113.45
N TYR A 454 -4.64 73.59 112.40
CA TYR A 454 -5.41 74.36 111.46
C TYR A 454 -5.97 73.44 110.39
N PHE A 455 -7.26 73.55 110.16
CA PHE A 455 -7.92 73.12 108.94
C PHE A 455 -8.38 74.37 108.19
N SER A 456 -8.52 74.29 106.86
CA SER A 456 -9.11 75.40 106.07
C SER A 456 -10.52 75.80 106.52
N GLU A 457 -11.16 74.99 107.36
CA GLU A 457 -12.50 75.22 107.91
C GLU A 457 -12.48 75.69 109.37
N GLY A 458 -11.33 75.72 110.06
CA GLY A 458 -11.25 76.15 111.46
C GLY A 458 -9.99 75.68 112.20
N ILE A 459 -9.76 76.19 113.42
CA ILE A 459 -8.55 75.94 114.22
C ILE A 459 -8.91 75.19 115.50
N PHE A 460 -8.11 74.18 115.85
CA PHE A 460 -8.20 73.43 117.10
C PHE A 460 -6.96 73.67 117.95
N THR A 461 -7.15 74.04 119.22
CA THR A 461 -6.04 74.28 120.15
C THR A 461 -6.34 73.87 121.60
N ASP A 462 -5.29 73.57 122.38
CA ASP A 462 -5.40 73.11 123.77
C ASP A 462 -5.12 74.23 124.79
N ALA A 463 -6.13 74.62 125.57
CA ALA A 463 -6.01 75.60 126.66
C ALA A 463 -6.11 74.93 128.04
N GLY A 464 -5.19 74.02 128.36
CA GLY A 464 -4.77 73.70 129.74
C GLY A 464 -5.81 73.07 130.69
N ASN A 465 -7.03 72.74 130.24
CA ASN A 465 -8.04 71.96 130.98
C ASN A 465 -9.05 71.26 130.04
N GLY A 466 -8.58 70.79 128.87
CA GLY A 466 -9.38 70.02 127.90
C GLY A 466 -9.44 70.66 126.52
N ILE A 467 -9.56 69.81 125.48
CA ILE A 467 -9.67 70.22 124.07
C ILE A 467 -11.01 70.94 123.87
N VAL A 468 -10.99 72.26 123.80
CA VAL A 468 -12.18 73.08 123.53
C VAL A 468 -12.21 73.41 122.04
N TYR A 469 -13.29 73.02 121.36
CA TYR A 469 -13.63 73.54 120.04
C TYR A 469 -14.03 75.02 120.22
N GLN A 470 -13.05 75.92 120.22
CA GLN A 470 -13.31 77.34 120.45
C GLN A 470 -13.79 78.01 119.15
N THR A 471 -15.07 77.85 118.83
CA THR A 471 -15.77 78.70 117.83
C THR A 471 -15.96 80.15 118.28
N ALA A 472 -15.48 80.50 119.49
CA ALA A 472 -15.76 81.77 120.15
C ALA A 472 -15.04 83.00 119.56
N PHE A 473 -14.10 82.80 118.64
CA PHE A 473 -13.37 83.90 118.00
C PHE A 473 -14.09 84.53 116.79
N ASN A 474 -15.28 84.04 116.42
CA ASN A 474 -16.05 84.59 115.29
C ASN A 474 -16.53 86.04 115.50
N ASN A 475 -16.44 86.61 116.69
CA ASN A 475 -16.71 88.03 116.96
C ASN A 475 -15.45 88.83 117.30
N ASP A 476 -14.29 88.19 117.21
CA ASP A 476 -13.00 88.75 117.58
C ASP A 476 -12.28 89.20 116.32
N TYR A 477 -11.60 90.35 116.36
CA TYR A 477 -11.03 90.97 115.16
C TYR A 477 -9.57 91.36 115.39
N CYS A 478 -8.75 91.13 114.38
CA CYS A 478 -7.34 91.49 114.36
C CYS A 478 -7.17 92.96 113.97
N ARG A 479 -6.59 93.78 114.86
CA ARG A 479 -6.48 95.23 114.64
C ARG A 479 -5.69 95.50 113.35
N GLY A 480 -6.38 96.06 112.36
CA GLY A 480 -5.76 96.54 111.12
C GLY A 480 -5.88 95.62 109.89
N THR A 481 -6.56 94.46 109.96
CA THR A 481 -6.53 93.48 108.84
C THR A 481 -7.87 93.09 108.20
N GLY A 482 -9.03 93.48 108.71
CA GLY A 482 -10.33 93.20 108.06
C GLY A 482 -10.88 91.79 108.32
N ASP A 483 -10.01 90.84 108.67
CA ASP A 483 -10.31 89.41 108.52
C ASP A 483 -10.63 88.68 109.83
N TYR A 484 -11.65 87.82 109.76
CA TYR A 484 -11.95 86.78 110.75
C TYR A 484 -10.98 85.62 110.54
N TYR A 485 -10.16 85.28 111.55
CA TYR A 485 -9.27 84.11 111.84
C TYR A 485 -8.84 83.07 110.77
N ASN A 486 -9.47 82.97 109.60
CA ASN A 486 -9.16 82.06 108.51
C ASN A 486 -7.83 82.42 107.85
N GLY A 487 -6.95 81.44 107.66
CA GLY A 487 -5.59 81.67 107.21
C GLY A 487 -4.62 82.15 108.30
N TYR A 488 -5.01 82.16 109.57
CA TYR A 488 -4.15 82.51 110.70
C TYR A 488 -4.06 81.37 111.70
N ILE A 489 -2.99 81.34 112.49
CA ILE A 489 -2.72 80.35 113.54
C ILE A 489 -2.42 81.10 114.86
N PRO A 490 -2.97 80.70 116.02
CA PRO A 490 -2.72 81.35 117.29
C PRO A 490 -1.24 81.28 117.69
N ALA A 491 -0.72 82.36 118.24
CA ALA A 491 0.68 82.50 118.58
C ALA A 491 0.90 83.27 119.88
N TRP A 492 2.02 83.02 120.55
CA TRP A 492 2.49 83.83 121.66
C TRP A 492 3.77 84.55 121.28
N ASN A 493 3.90 85.78 121.79
CA ASN A 493 5.07 86.62 121.54
C ASN A 493 6.32 85.99 122.17
N ASN A 494 7.45 86.05 121.46
CA ASN A 494 8.72 85.40 121.81
C ASN A 494 8.62 83.88 121.98
N SER A 495 8.13 83.18 120.97
CA SER A 495 8.07 81.70 120.97
C SER A 495 8.44 81.10 119.60
N LEU A 496 9.11 79.95 119.59
CA LEU A 496 9.44 79.17 118.40
C LEU A 496 8.29 78.19 118.07
N PHE A 497 7.93 78.03 116.80
CA PHE A 497 6.87 77.14 116.33
C PHE A 497 7.33 76.18 115.23
N ASP A 498 6.99 74.89 115.35
CA ASP A 498 7.18 73.89 114.28
C ASP A 498 5.85 73.64 113.56
N TRP A 499 5.88 73.41 112.24
CA TRP A 499 4.67 73.19 111.44
C TRP A 499 4.81 72.10 110.35
N PHE A 500 3.70 71.44 110.02
CA PHE A 500 3.58 70.40 108.97
C PHE A 500 2.32 70.64 108.12
N ALA A 501 2.42 70.49 106.79
CA ALA A 501 1.41 70.91 105.81
C ALA A 501 1.11 69.86 104.72
N TRP A 502 -0.18 69.69 104.39
CA TRP A 502 -0.68 68.76 103.35
C TRP A 502 -1.74 69.40 102.44
N GLU A 503 -1.82 68.94 101.17
CA GLU A 503 -2.79 69.39 100.14
C GLU A 503 -4.07 68.57 100.06
#